data_AF-A0A962C8J4-F1
#
_entry.id   AF-A0A962C8J4-F1
#
_cell.length_a   1.000
_cell.length_b   1.000
_cell.length_c   1.000
_cell.angle_alpha   90.00
_cell.angle_beta   90.00
_cell.angle_gamma   90.00
#
_symmetry.space_group_name_H-M   'P 1'
#
loop_
_entity.id
_entity.type
_entity.pdbx_description
1 polymer ?
#
loop_
_entity_poly.entity_id
_entity_poly.type
_entity_poly.pdbx_seq_one_letter_code
_entity_poly.pdbx_strand_id
1 'polypeptide(L)'
;MITELRMALRAMRARPGFFLTAILTLTLGIGAVTAIFTVYDAVLLKPLPFAHAERIVTLSREQGSSVQRTASVPVFDEWRERGSAAFTALGAYAPETMNLAGAGAEDAQRLAVHKVTP
;
A
#
# COMPACT_ATOMS: atom_id res chain seq x y z
N MET A 1 -15.23 -13.92 41.24
CA MET A 1 -14.48 -13.86 39.95
C MET A 1 -13.70 -15.15 39.65
N ILE A 2 -12.80 -15.63 40.51
CA ILE A 2 -12.00 -16.86 40.25
C ILE A 2 -12.87 -18.12 40.09
N THR A 3 -13.97 -18.22 40.82
CA THR A 3 -14.93 -19.33 40.75
C THR A 3 -15.64 -19.41 39.40
N GLU A 4 -16.02 -18.25 38.85
CA GLU A 4 -16.65 -18.13 37.53
C GLU A 4 -15.71 -18.61 36.43
N LEU A 5 -14.43 -18.21 36.49
CA LEU A 5 -13.42 -18.62 35.51
C LEU A 5 -13.17 -20.14 35.56
N ARG A 6 -13.14 -20.73 36.76
CA ARG A 6 -13.03 -22.19 36.95
C ARG A 6 -14.25 -22.93 36.40
N MET A 7 -15.45 -22.40 36.63
CA MET A 7 -16.68 -23.00 36.09
C MET A 7 -16.74 -22.92 34.57
N ALA A 8 -16.35 -21.79 33.98
CA ALA A 8 -16.26 -21.63 32.52
C ALA A 8 -15.25 -22.59 31.89
N LEU A 9 -14.06 -22.75 32.48
CA LEU A 9 -13.04 -23.69 32.00
C LEU A 9 -13.51 -25.15 32.08
N ARG A 10 -14.24 -25.49 33.14
CA ARG A 10 -14.82 -26.83 33.31
C ARG A 10 -15.93 -27.10 32.30
N ALA A 11 -16.75 -26.10 32.01
CA ALA A 11 -17.78 -26.19 30.97
C ALA A 11 -17.16 -26.33 29.55
N MET A 12 -16.05 -25.62 29.28
CA MET A 12 -15.27 -25.78 28.03
C MET A 12 -14.75 -27.20 27.84
N ARG A 13 -14.19 -27.80 28.90
CA ARG A 13 -13.70 -29.18 28.86
C ARG A 13 -14.81 -30.22 28.77
N ALA A 14 -16.01 -29.92 29.25
CA ALA A 14 -17.15 -30.84 29.20
C ALA A 14 -17.76 -30.97 27.80
N ARG A 15 -17.60 -29.96 26.93
CA ARG A 15 -18.11 -29.95 25.53
C ARG A 15 -17.05 -29.43 24.56
N PRO A 16 -15.96 -30.19 24.34
CA PRO A 16 -14.81 -29.71 23.58
C PRO A 16 -15.11 -29.45 22.11
N GLY A 17 -16.00 -30.23 21.48
CA GLY A 17 -16.31 -30.07 20.05
C GLY A 17 -16.91 -28.71 19.69
N PHE A 18 -17.87 -28.23 20.48
CA PHE A 18 -18.50 -26.91 20.29
C PHE A 18 -17.51 -25.75 20.50
N PHE A 19 -16.65 -25.87 21.52
CA PHE A 19 -15.65 -24.84 21.77
C PHE A 19 -14.56 -24.82 20.71
N LEU A 20 -14.18 -25.99 20.19
CA LEU A 20 -13.18 -26.09 19.12
C LEU A 20 -13.67 -25.39 17.85
N THR A 21 -14.93 -25.63 17.44
CA THR A 21 -15.51 -24.95 16.27
C THR A 21 -15.63 -23.45 16.50
N ALA A 22 -16.08 -23.01 17.69
CA ALA A 22 -16.17 -21.60 18.03
C ALA A 22 -14.79 -20.89 17.99
N ILE A 23 -13.75 -21.52 18.55
CA ILE A 23 -12.38 -21.00 18.53
C ILE A 23 -11.85 -20.95 17.09
N LEU A 24 -12.06 -21.99 16.29
CA LEU A 24 -11.62 -22.03 14.90
C LEU A 24 -12.28 -20.93 14.06
N THR A 25 -13.59 -20.76 14.17
CA THR A 25 -14.31 -19.70 13.46
C THR A 25 -13.84 -18.31 13.91
N LEU A 26 -13.65 -18.11 15.22
CA LEU A 26 -13.17 -16.83 15.76
C LEU A 26 -11.75 -16.52 15.29
N THR A 27 -10.87 -17.50 15.34
CA THR A 27 -9.47 -17.37 14.90
C THR A 27 -9.39 -17.10 13.40
N LEU A 28 -10.23 -17.77 12.60
CA LEU A 28 -10.29 -17.54 11.15
C LEU A 28 -10.76 -16.12 10.83
N GLY A 29 -11.80 -15.63 11.52
CA GLY A 29 -12.29 -14.26 11.33
C GLY A 29 -11.26 -13.20 11.70
N ILE A 30 -10.64 -13.33 12.88
CA ILE A 30 -9.60 -12.41 13.34
C ILE A 30 -8.36 -12.48 12.44
N GLY A 31 -7.95 -13.69 12.07
CA GLY A 31 -6.80 -13.93 11.20
C GLY A 31 -6.99 -13.36 9.80
N ALA A 32 -8.18 -13.50 9.22
CA ALA A 32 -8.50 -12.93 7.91
C ALA A 32 -8.42 -11.40 7.92
N VAL A 33 -9.03 -10.73 8.90
CA VAL A 33 -8.97 -9.27 9.03
C VAL A 33 -7.53 -8.80 9.26
N THR A 34 -6.78 -9.49 10.12
CA THR A 34 -5.38 -9.16 10.41
C THR A 34 -4.49 -9.36 9.19
N ALA A 35 -4.69 -10.42 8.41
CA ALA A 35 -3.93 -10.71 7.19
C ALA A 35 -4.16 -9.62 6.13
N ILE A 36 -5.40 -9.18 5.94
CA ILE A 36 -5.73 -8.08 5.03
C ILE A 36 -4.99 -6.81 5.45
N PHE A 37 -5.06 -6.42 6.73
CA PHE A 37 -4.35 -5.24 7.23
C PHE A 37 -2.83 -5.38 7.13
N THR A 38 -2.28 -6.58 7.34
CA THR A 38 -0.83 -6.83 7.21
C THR A 38 -0.37 -6.66 5.76
N VAL A 39 -1.13 -7.16 4.80
CA VAL A 39 -0.82 -6.96 3.37
C VAL A 39 -0.99 -5.50 2.98
N TYR A 40 -2.07 -4.86 3.44
CA TYR A 40 -2.29 -3.43 3.21
C TYR A 40 -1.15 -2.60 3.78
N ASP A 41 -0.69 -2.93 4.98
CA ASP A 41 0.46 -2.29 5.60
C ASP A 41 1.74 -2.56 4.80
N ALA A 42 2.02 -3.81 4.43
CA ALA A 42 3.22 -4.17 3.68
C ALA A 42 3.28 -3.61 2.24
N VAL A 43 2.13 -3.37 1.61
CA VAL A 43 2.03 -2.93 0.21
C VAL A 43 1.77 -1.43 0.07
N LEU A 44 0.89 -0.86 0.89
CA LEU A 44 0.57 0.57 0.84
C LEU A 44 1.31 1.40 1.87
N LEU A 45 1.57 0.87 3.08
CA LEU A 45 2.16 1.65 4.19
C LEU A 45 3.63 1.38 4.42
N LYS A 46 4.20 0.30 3.88
CA LYS A 46 5.65 0.10 3.85
C LYS A 46 6.17 1.29 3.08
N PRO A 47 6.77 2.27 3.78
CA PRO A 47 7.00 3.57 3.21
C PRO A 47 7.90 3.32 2.01
N LEU A 48 7.48 3.83 0.84
CA LEU A 48 8.42 3.96 -0.25
C LEU A 48 9.67 4.61 0.37
N PRO A 49 10.90 4.11 0.07
CA PRO A 49 12.13 4.50 0.75
C PRO A 49 12.55 5.93 0.39
N PHE A 50 11.65 6.88 0.62
CA PHE A 50 11.80 8.29 0.46
C PHE A 50 11.84 8.90 1.86
N ALA A 51 12.93 9.58 2.16
CA ALA A 51 13.00 10.40 3.36
C ALA A 51 11.89 11.48 3.28
N HIS A 52 11.10 11.63 4.34
CA HIS A 52 9.99 12.57 4.42
C HIS A 52 8.82 12.30 3.46
N ALA A 53 8.31 11.06 3.44
CA ALA A 53 7.15 10.68 2.61
C ALA A 53 5.91 11.58 2.85
N GLU A 54 5.76 12.14 4.05
CA GLU A 54 4.71 13.08 4.42
C GLU A 54 4.75 14.42 3.65
N ARG A 55 5.88 14.74 3.01
CA ARG A 55 6.07 15.97 2.23
C ARG A 55 5.88 15.78 0.73
N ILE A 56 5.62 14.55 0.29
CA ILE A 56 5.42 14.23 -1.12
C ILE A 56 3.97 14.51 -1.51
N VAL A 57 3.77 15.36 -2.51
CA VAL A 57 2.44 15.69 -3.04
C VAL A 57 2.41 15.48 -4.55
N THR A 58 1.25 15.08 -5.08
CA THR A 58 1.02 14.97 -6.53
C THR A 58 0.30 16.22 -7.03
N LEU A 59 0.88 16.89 -8.02
CA LEU A 59 0.25 18.02 -8.68
C LEU A 59 -0.71 17.51 -9.76
N SER A 60 -1.97 17.92 -9.69
CA SER A 60 -2.99 17.63 -10.71
C SER A 60 -3.70 18.91 -11.14
N ARG A 61 -4.03 19.02 -12.43
CA ARG A 61 -4.81 20.13 -12.95
C ARG A 61 -6.28 19.71 -13.04
N GLU A 62 -7.17 20.46 -12.40
CA GLU A 62 -8.61 20.31 -12.66
C GLU A 62 -8.94 20.93 -14.01
N GLN A 63 -9.53 20.15 -14.91
CA GLN A 63 -10.05 20.63 -16.18
C GLN A 63 -11.53 20.27 -16.26
N GLY A 64 -12.39 21.22 -15.87
CA GLY A 64 -13.83 21.00 -15.79
C GLY A 64 -14.21 19.94 -14.75
N SER A 65 -14.98 18.93 -15.14
CA SER A 65 -15.39 17.81 -14.27
C SER A 65 -14.37 16.67 -14.18
N SER A 66 -13.21 16.80 -14.82
CA SER A 66 -12.18 15.75 -14.85
C SER A 66 -10.87 16.24 -14.21
N VAL A 67 -10.32 15.42 -13.32
CA VAL A 67 -8.99 15.64 -12.74
C VAL A 67 -7.96 15.10 -13.72
N GLN A 68 -7.23 15.99 -14.39
CA GLN A 68 -6.16 15.60 -15.29
C GLN A 68 -4.87 15.42 -14.47
N ARG A 69 -4.50 14.15 -14.26
CA ARG A 69 -3.28 13.74 -13.56
C ARG A 69 -2.05 13.73 -14.46
N THR A 70 -2.20 14.08 -15.73
CA THR A 70 -1.12 14.11 -16.73
C THR A 70 -0.88 15.55 -17.16
N ALA A 71 0.34 16.04 -16.98
CA ALA A 71 0.78 17.32 -17.49
C ALA A 71 1.56 17.13 -18.80
N SER A 72 1.38 18.05 -19.75
CA SER A 72 2.26 18.15 -20.90
C SER A 72 3.59 18.80 -20.49
N VAL A 73 4.67 18.54 -21.24
CA VAL A 73 6.01 19.13 -21.00
C VAL A 73 5.98 20.65 -20.71
N PRO A 74 5.32 21.50 -21.53
CA PRO A 74 5.30 22.94 -21.24
C PRO A 74 4.56 23.30 -19.95
N VAL A 75 3.56 22.52 -19.53
CA VAL A 75 2.84 22.71 -18.27
C VAL A 75 3.71 22.31 -17.08
N PHE A 76 4.55 21.28 -17.24
CA PHE A 76 5.52 20.91 -16.21
C PHE A 76 6.58 22.00 -16.01
N ASP A 77 7.12 22.57 -17.10
CA ASP A 77 8.09 23.67 -17.01
C ASP A 77 7.48 24.91 -16.34
N GLU A 78 6.24 25.26 -16.69
CA GLU A 78 5.47 26.32 -16.05
C GLU A 78 5.34 26.11 -14.53
N TRP A 79 5.03 24.89 -14.10
CA TRP A 79 4.92 24.54 -12.68
C TRP A 79 6.28 24.52 -11.97
N ARG A 80 7.33 24.07 -12.66
CA ARG A 80 8.69 24.04 -12.11
C ARG A 80 9.24 25.45 -11.88
N GLU A 81 9.00 26.36 -12.82
CA GLU A 81 9.42 27.76 -12.71
C GLU A 81 8.67 28.50 -11.59
N ARG A 82 7.33 28.39 -11.55
CA ARG A 82 6.51 29.09 -10.55
C ARG A 82 6.52 28.44 -9.17
N GLY A 83 6.67 27.12 -9.12
CA GLY A 83 6.62 26.32 -7.89
C GLY A 83 7.92 26.32 -7.07
N SER A 84 8.98 26.93 -7.59
CA SER A 84 10.31 26.99 -6.95
C SER A 84 10.29 27.62 -5.54
N ALA A 85 9.33 28.50 -5.24
CA ALA A 85 9.17 29.10 -3.91
C ALA A 85 8.44 28.19 -2.91
N ALA A 86 7.64 27.22 -3.38
CA ALA A 86 6.80 26.37 -2.54
C ALA A 86 7.35 24.95 -2.36
N PHE A 87 8.17 24.46 -3.32
CA PHE A 87 8.68 23.09 -3.33
C PHE A 87 10.20 23.08 -3.46
N THR A 88 10.87 22.24 -2.65
CA THR A 88 12.33 22.06 -2.70
C THR A 88 12.77 21.37 -4.00
N ALA A 89 11.95 20.47 -4.54
CA ALA A 89 12.19 19.80 -5.81
C ALA A 89 10.85 19.42 -6.47
N LEU A 90 10.80 19.49 -7.79
CA LEU A 90 9.65 19.09 -8.61
C LEU A 90 10.15 18.18 -9.74
N GLY A 91 9.64 16.94 -9.77
CA GLY A 91 9.96 15.97 -10.81
C GLY A 91 8.68 15.47 -11.49
N ALA A 92 8.74 15.23 -12.80
CA ALA A 92 7.69 14.52 -13.52
C ALA A 92 7.98 13.02 -13.48
N TYR A 93 6.95 12.20 -13.30
CA TYR A 93 7.05 10.77 -13.42
C TYR A 93 6.10 10.26 -14.51
N ALA A 94 6.55 9.29 -15.31
CA ALA A 94 5.72 8.62 -16.30
C ALA A 94 5.80 7.11 -16.11
N PRO A 95 4.65 6.38 -16.18
CA PRO A 95 4.68 4.93 -16.16
C PRO A 95 5.38 4.43 -17.43
N GLU A 96 6.41 3.63 -17.25
CA GLU A 96 7.16 2.97 -18.30
C GLU A 96 7.21 1.48 -17.97
N THR A 97 7.25 0.62 -19.00
CA THR A 97 7.45 -0.81 -18.78
C THR A 97 8.85 -1.17 -19.25
N MET A 98 9.65 -1.75 -18.36
CA MET A 98 10.97 -2.26 -18.68
C MET A 98 10.96 -3.77 -18.57
N ASN A 99 11.49 -4.43 -19.59
CA ASN A 99 11.75 -5.87 -19.55
C ASN A 99 13.14 -6.07 -18.96
N LEU A 100 13.22 -6.68 -17.78
CA LEU A 100 14.47 -7.12 -17.20
C LEU A 100 14.66 -8.58 -17.58
N ALA A 101 15.64 -8.86 -18.43
CA ALA A 101 16.09 -10.21 -18.71
C ALA A 101 17.43 -10.44 -17.99
N GLY A 102 17.51 -11.49 -17.17
CA GLY A 102 18.79 -12.03 -16.73
C GLY A 102 19.56 -12.61 -17.92
N ALA A 103 20.81 -13.01 -17.74
CA ALA A 103 21.68 -13.49 -18.82
C ALA A 103 21.15 -14.71 -19.61
N GLY A 104 20.01 -15.29 -19.22
CA GLY A 104 19.21 -16.24 -19.98
C GLY A 104 17.79 -15.71 -20.23
N ALA A 105 17.30 -15.88 -21.45
CA ALA A 105 15.99 -15.39 -21.91
C ALA A 105 14.77 -16.01 -21.19
N GLU A 106 14.98 -16.93 -20.25
CA GLU A 106 13.92 -17.66 -19.54
C GLU A 106 13.37 -16.91 -18.32
N ASP A 107 14.09 -15.90 -17.80
CA ASP A 107 13.69 -15.08 -16.64
C ASP A 107 13.32 -13.64 -17.01
N ALA A 108 12.80 -13.41 -18.22
CA ALA A 108 12.38 -12.08 -18.64
C ALA A 108 11.14 -11.62 -17.85
N GLN A 109 11.35 -10.75 -16.85
CA GLN A 109 10.28 -10.20 -16.03
C GLN A 109 9.93 -8.79 -16.52
N ARG A 110 8.66 -8.58 -16.89
CA ARG A 110 8.16 -7.25 -17.24
C ARG A 110 7.86 -6.48 -15.96
N LEU A 111 8.70 -5.51 -15.63
CA LEU A 111 8.49 -4.64 -14.47
C LEU A 111 7.83 -3.34 -14.90
N ALA A 112 6.82 -2.93 -14.13
CA ALA A 112 6.29 -1.58 -14.17
C ALA A 112 7.29 -0.67 -13.44
N VAL A 113 7.90 0.25 -14.19
CA VAL A 113 8.82 1.24 -13.66
C VAL A 113 8.22 2.63 -13.84
N HIS A 114 8.63 3.60 -13.03
CA HIS A 114 8.29 4.99 -13.25
C HIS A 114 9.55 5.75 -13.60
N LYS A 115 9.62 6.31 -14.80
CA LYS A 115 10.73 7.17 -15.21
C LYS A 115 10.52 8.53 -14.59
N VAL A 116 11.49 8.98 -13.80
CA VAL A 116 11.46 10.28 -13.12
C VAL A 116 12.46 11.22 -13.81
N THR A 117 12.05 12.47 -14.07
CA THR A 117 12.97 13.52 -14.56
C THR A 117 14.00 13.83 -13.47
N PRO A 118 15.31 13.94 -13.80
CA PRO A 118 16.36 14.24 -12.82
C PRO A 118 16.22 15.62 -12.18
#